data_AF-A0A524Q899-F1
#
_entry.id   AF-A0A524Q899-F1
#
_cell.length_a   1.000
_cell.length_b   1.000
_cell.length_c   1.000
_cell.angle_alpha   90.00
_cell.angle_beta   90.00
_cell.angle_gamma   90.00
#
_symmetry.space_group_name_H-M   'P 1'
#
loop_
_entity.id
_entity.type
_entity.pdbx_description
1 polymer ?
#
loop_
_entity_poly.entity_id
_entity_poly.type
_entity_poly.pdbx_seq_one_letter_code
_entity_poly.pdbx_strand_id
1 'polypeptide(L)'
;MSETRGNTAKPGAAPSTPPAQVLGFRPGGPMGMLQEGQKSKNARGTLRRLWDYLRRQRWVLLVTTLLVIITSGLDLVGPYLMGTAIDRFISKGNLTGLSGLLSLMIGAYILGAAGTWLQTYLMAGLAQHVVRDLRQDLFSRLQMLPLRFFDQRSHGDLMSRLTNDVENVSSVLATSFSQLVASVFGLIGVMIVIFLLNVPLAVVSMVVMPLTYLLTRAIA
;
A
#
# COMPACT_ATOMS: atom_id res chain seq x y z
N MET A 1 22.67 -55.73 62.40
CA MET A 1 23.70 -55.82 61.35
C MET A 1 23.21 -56.76 60.25
N SER A 2 23.11 -56.21 59.02
CA SER A 2 23.33 -56.83 57.70
C SER A 2 22.73 -58.23 57.41
N GLU A 3 21.69 -58.32 56.55
CA GLU A 3 21.77 -58.66 55.09
C GLU A 3 22.16 -60.14 54.84
N THR A 4 21.38 -61.02 54.20
CA THR A 4 20.86 -60.96 52.83
C THR A 4 19.88 -62.12 52.61
N ARG A 5 18.67 -61.86 52.07
CA ARG A 5 17.81 -62.88 51.45
C ARG A 5 17.98 -62.79 49.94
N GLY A 6 18.58 -63.80 49.32
CA GLY A 6 18.42 -64.08 47.91
C GLY A 6 17.45 -65.24 47.74
N ASN A 7 16.31 -65.01 47.09
CA ASN A 7 15.72 -66.00 46.19
C ASN A 7 14.64 -65.37 45.30
N THR A 8 14.58 -65.89 44.09
CA THR A 8 13.95 -65.44 42.86
C THR A 8 12.43 -65.55 42.84
N ALA A 9 11.75 -64.48 42.43
CA ALA A 9 10.42 -64.55 41.83
C ALA A 9 10.30 -63.46 40.75
N LYS A 10 10.06 -63.87 39.50
CA LYS A 10 9.75 -62.98 38.37
C LYS A 10 8.49 -62.17 38.67
N PRO A 11 8.49 -60.83 38.55
CA PRO A 11 7.26 -60.06 38.43
C PRO A 11 6.84 -59.94 36.96
N GLY A 12 5.52 -59.93 36.76
CA GLY A 12 4.84 -60.03 35.47
C GLY A 12 5.14 -58.93 34.45
N ALA A 13 4.80 -59.25 33.22
CA ALA A 13 4.86 -58.38 32.06
C ALA A 13 4.16 -57.04 32.34
N ALA A 14 4.88 -55.95 32.06
CA ALA A 14 4.33 -54.60 32.04
C ALA A 14 3.22 -54.48 30.97
N PRO A 15 2.18 -53.64 31.19
CA PRO A 15 1.18 -53.38 30.17
C PRO A 15 1.83 -52.75 28.95
N SER A 16 1.56 -53.31 27.77
CA SER A 16 2.05 -52.83 26.48
C SER A 16 1.52 -51.42 26.23
N THR A 17 2.40 -50.42 26.31
CA THR A 17 2.15 -49.08 25.79
C THR A 17 1.77 -49.22 24.31
N PRO A 18 0.61 -48.73 23.85
CA PRO A 18 0.33 -48.74 22.42
C PRO A 18 1.39 -47.89 21.70
N PRO A 19 1.85 -48.32 20.51
CA PRO A 19 2.87 -47.59 19.78
C PRO A 19 2.37 -46.17 19.51
N ALA A 20 3.27 -45.19 19.69
CA ALA A 20 3.04 -43.81 19.32
C ALA A 20 2.48 -43.78 17.89
N GLN A 21 1.20 -43.38 17.77
CA GLN A 21 0.59 -43.15 16.48
C GLN A 21 1.38 -42.02 15.82
N VAL A 22 2.25 -42.41 14.89
CA VAL A 22 2.90 -41.49 13.97
C VAL A 22 1.79 -40.68 13.35
N LEU A 23 1.72 -39.40 13.71
CA LEU A 23 0.73 -38.45 13.23
C LEU A 23 0.88 -38.43 11.70
N GLY A 24 0.01 -39.17 11.02
CA GLY A 24 0.02 -39.27 9.57
C GLY A 24 -0.07 -37.87 8.99
N PHE A 25 0.91 -37.57 8.13
CA PHE A 25 0.89 -36.43 7.24
C PHE A 25 -0.44 -36.49 6.46
N ARG A 26 -1.42 -35.66 6.86
CA ARG A 26 -2.70 -35.57 6.15
C ARG A 26 -2.39 -34.96 4.78
N PRO A 27 -2.61 -35.69 3.66
CA PRO A 27 -2.47 -35.12 2.34
C PRO A 27 -3.44 -33.94 2.22
N GLY A 28 -2.96 -32.86 1.62
CA GLY A 28 -3.62 -31.56 1.57
C GLY A 28 -5.14 -31.65 1.38
N GLY A 29 -5.86 -31.03 2.31
CA GLY A 29 -7.24 -30.64 2.05
C GLY A 29 -7.29 -29.78 0.79
N PRO A 30 -8.41 -29.78 0.06
CA PRO A 30 -8.53 -29.05 -1.19
C PRO A 30 -8.09 -27.61 -0.96
N MET A 31 -7.00 -27.22 -1.64
CA MET A 31 -6.58 -25.83 -1.79
C MET A 31 -7.84 -25.03 -2.06
N GLY A 32 -8.24 -24.23 -1.07
CA GLY A 32 -9.44 -23.45 -1.11
C GLY A 32 -9.45 -22.74 -2.46
N MET A 33 -10.50 -23.03 -3.24
CA MET A 33 -10.79 -22.29 -4.46
C MET A 33 -10.50 -20.83 -4.17
N LEU A 34 -9.51 -20.28 -4.87
CA LEU A 34 -9.29 -18.84 -4.93
C LEU A 34 -10.67 -18.27 -5.22
N GLN A 35 -11.31 -17.70 -4.19
CA GLN A 35 -12.65 -17.15 -4.33
C GLN A 35 -12.52 -16.13 -5.46
N GLU A 36 -13.08 -16.47 -6.62
CA GLU A 36 -13.16 -15.57 -7.75
C GLU A 36 -13.71 -14.26 -7.19
N GLY A 37 -12.89 -13.22 -7.19
CA GLY A 37 -13.20 -11.96 -6.55
C GLY A 37 -14.58 -11.51 -7.03
N GLN A 38 -15.55 -11.49 -6.12
CA GLN A 38 -16.92 -11.11 -6.46
C GLN A 38 -16.88 -9.73 -7.12
N LYS A 39 -17.08 -9.69 -8.45
CA LYS A 39 -17.17 -8.44 -9.22
C LYS A 39 -18.17 -7.53 -8.52
N SER A 40 -17.71 -6.33 -8.15
CA SER A 40 -18.55 -5.37 -7.44
C SER A 40 -19.79 -5.07 -8.28
N LYS A 41 -20.98 -5.51 -7.82
CA LYS A 41 -22.23 -5.32 -8.56
C LYS A 41 -22.59 -3.83 -8.74
N ASN A 42 -22.03 -2.92 -7.93
CA ASN A 42 -22.30 -1.47 -7.95
C ASN A 42 -21.10 -0.60 -7.47
N ALA A 43 -20.03 -0.51 -8.28
CA ALA A 43 -18.84 0.30 -7.94
C ALA A 43 -19.17 1.78 -7.68
N ARG A 44 -20.03 2.39 -8.51
CA ARG A 44 -20.43 3.81 -8.38
C ARG A 44 -21.15 4.11 -7.06
N GLY A 45 -22.02 3.20 -6.61
CA GLY A 45 -22.75 3.37 -5.35
C GLY A 45 -21.84 3.33 -4.13
N THR A 46 -20.87 2.41 -4.13
CA THR A 46 -19.86 2.30 -3.07
C THR A 46 -18.96 3.53 -3.02
N LEU A 47 -18.50 4.01 -4.19
CA LEU A 47 -17.71 5.24 -4.28
C LEU A 47 -18.47 6.46 -3.75
N ARG A 48 -19.77 6.57 -4.05
CA ARG A 48 -20.60 7.68 -3.54
C ARG A 48 -20.74 7.63 -2.02
N ARG A 49 -20.89 6.44 -1.42
CA ARG A 49 -20.92 6.29 0.04
C ARG A 49 -19.59 6.66 0.67
N LEU A 50 -18.48 6.20 0.11
CA LEU A 50 -17.15 6.58 0.59
C LEU A 50 -16.93 8.10 0.49
N TRP A 51 -17.38 8.71 -0.60
CA TRP A 51 -17.33 10.15 -0.78
C TRP A 51 -18.11 10.92 0.31
N ASP A 52 -19.22 10.37 0.81
CA ASP A 52 -19.98 11.01 1.89
C ASP A 52 -19.23 11.03 3.24
N TYR A 53 -18.34 10.07 3.50
CA TYR A 53 -17.41 10.13 4.64
C TYR A 53 -16.30 11.15 4.38
N LEU A 54 -15.75 11.16 3.16
CA LEU A 54 -14.63 12.02 2.77
C LEU A 54 -14.99 13.51 2.69
N ARG A 55 -16.20 13.85 2.23
CA ARG A 55 -16.63 15.25 2.05
C ARG A 55 -16.60 16.06 3.34
N ARG A 56 -16.71 15.39 4.50
CA ARG A 56 -16.60 16.03 5.82
C ARG A 56 -15.21 16.63 6.05
N GLN A 57 -14.19 16.12 5.36
CA GLN A 57 -12.80 16.62 5.37
C GLN A 57 -12.33 17.15 4.01
N ARG A 58 -13.24 17.75 3.23
CA ARG A 58 -12.93 18.30 1.89
C ARG A 58 -11.73 19.26 1.85
N TRP A 59 -11.47 19.98 2.95
CA TRP A 59 -10.33 20.88 3.06
C TRP A 59 -8.99 20.15 3.06
N VAL A 60 -8.90 19.04 3.79
CA VAL A 60 -7.69 18.21 3.81
C VAL A 60 -7.44 17.62 2.43
N LEU A 61 -8.48 17.13 1.75
CA LEU A 61 -8.38 16.64 0.37
C LEU A 61 -7.87 17.72 -0.59
N LEU A 62 -8.44 18.92 -0.52
CA LEU A 62 -8.05 20.04 -1.38
C LEU A 62 -6.60 20.44 -1.13
N VAL A 63 -6.22 20.65 0.14
CA VAL A 63 -4.85 21.02 0.53
C VAL A 63 -3.86 19.97 0.07
N THR A 64 -4.10 18.69 0.35
CA THR A 64 -3.19 17.63 -0.10
C THR A 64 -3.13 17.54 -1.63
N THR A 65 -4.25 17.69 -2.34
CA THR A 65 -4.23 17.67 -3.82
C THR A 65 -3.37 18.78 -4.40
N LEU A 66 -3.49 20.01 -3.87
CA LEU A 66 -2.63 21.13 -4.27
C LEU A 66 -1.17 20.86 -3.93
N LEU A 67 -0.93 20.31 -2.74
CA LEU A 67 0.42 20.00 -2.27
C LEU A 67 1.08 18.94 -3.16
N VAL A 68 0.34 17.89 -3.58
CA VAL A 68 0.79 16.87 -4.53
C VAL A 68 1.17 17.49 -5.86
N ILE A 69 0.35 18.40 -6.41
CA ILE A 69 0.66 19.08 -7.67
C ILE A 69 1.97 19.87 -7.56
N ILE A 70 2.17 20.58 -6.45
CA ILE A 70 3.39 21.35 -6.20
C ILE A 70 4.61 20.43 -6.08
N THR A 71 4.53 19.36 -5.28
CA THR A 71 5.67 18.44 -5.10
C THR A 71 5.99 17.66 -6.37
N SER A 72 4.98 17.19 -7.11
CA SER A 72 5.21 16.57 -8.42
C SER A 72 5.87 17.53 -9.40
N GLY A 73 5.57 18.84 -9.33
CA GLY A 73 6.30 19.86 -10.07
C GLY A 73 7.77 19.98 -9.63
N LEU A 74 8.04 19.99 -8.32
CA LEU A 74 9.39 20.02 -7.77
C LEU A 74 10.22 18.80 -8.16
N ASP A 75 9.61 17.62 -8.24
CA ASP A 75 10.28 16.39 -8.67
C ASP A 75 10.80 16.48 -10.12
N LEU A 76 10.11 17.25 -10.97
CA LEU A 76 10.53 17.52 -12.36
C LEU A 76 11.67 18.53 -12.47
N VAL A 77 11.82 19.39 -11.45
CA VAL A 77 12.90 20.38 -11.41
C VAL A 77 14.26 19.70 -11.24
N GLY A 78 14.33 18.55 -10.55
CA GLY A 78 15.57 17.79 -10.32
C GLY A 78 16.35 17.47 -11.61
N PRO A 79 15.76 16.74 -12.58
CA PRO A 79 16.40 16.44 -13.86
C PRO A 79 16.82 17.69 -14.66
N TYR A 80 16.02 18.76 -14.62
CA TYR A 80 16.33 20.02 -15.31
C TYR A 80 17.53 20.74 -14.68
N LEU A 81 17.57 20.84 -13.35
CA LEU A 81 18.71 21.40 -12.62
C LEU A 81 19.97 20.53 -12.84
N MET A 82 19.82 19.21 -12.88
CA MET A 82 20.92 18.30 -13.16
C MET A 82 21.51 18.52 -14.55
N GLY A 83 20.66 18.64 -15.60
CA GLY A 83 21.12 18.97 -16.95
C GLY A 83 21.84 20.32 -16.99
N THR A 84 21.29 21.33 -16.31
CA THR A 84 21.91 22.67 -16.22
C THR A 84 23.26 22.62 -15.49
N ALA A 85 23.40 21.80 -14.45
CA ALA A 85 24.66 21.60 -13.73
C ALA A 85 25.74 21.07 -14.66
N ILE A 86 25.40 20.07 -15.48
CA ILE A 86 26.30 19.46 -16.45
C ILE A 86 26.67 20.48 -17.54
N ASP A 87 25.68 20.97 -18.27
CA ASP A 87 25.90 21.72 -19.51
C ASP A 87 26.52 23.10 -19.28
N ARG A 88 26.13 23.79 -18.20
CA ARG A 88 26.54 25.19 -17.97
C ARG A 88 27.71 25.34 -17.01
N PHE A 89 27.83 24.48 -16.01
CA PHE A 89 28.81 24.67 -14.95
C PHE A 89 29.95 23.66 -15.03
N ILE A 90 29.64 22.36 -15.11
CA ILE A 90 30.65 21.30 -15.18
C ILE A 90 31.42 21.39 -16.51
N SER A 91 30.74 21.47 -17.66
CA SER A 91 31.39 21.56 -18.97
C SER A 91 32.26 22.81 -19.14
N LYS A 92 31.99 23.88 -18.38
CA LYS A 92 32.75 25.14 -18.42
C LYS A 92 33.77 25.30 -17.29
N GLY A 93 33.86 24.32 -16.38
CA GLY A 93 34.75 24.37 -15.22
C GLY A 93 34.40 25.47 -14.18
N ASN A 94 33.19 26.02 -14.20
CA ASN A 94 32.78 27.09 -13.28
C ASN A 94 32.25 26.52 -11.96
N LEU A 95 33.15 26.30 -11.01
CA LEU A 95 32.84 25.70 -9.70
C LEU A 95 32.04 26.63 -8.78
N THR A 96 32.22 27.95 -8.89
CA THR A 96 31.50 28.93 -8.05
C THR A 96 30.02 29.01 -8.41
N GLY A 97 29.70 28.95 -9.70
CA GLY A 97 28.31 28.88 -10.15
C GLY A 97 27.66 27.52 -9.83
N LEU A 98 28.44 26.44 -9.87
CA LEU A 98 27.99 25.09 -9.52
C LEU A 98 27.52 25.00 -8.07
N SER A 99 28.25 25.57 -7.12
CA SER A 99 27.87 25.51 -5.69
C SER A 99 26.56 26.22 -5.38
N GLY A 100 26.29 27.34 -6.06
CA GLY A 100 25.00 28.04 -5.98
C GLY A 100 23.84 27.20 -6.52
N LEU A 101 24.05 26.54 -7.67
CA LEU A 101 23.06 25.64 -8.26
C LEU A 101 22.80 24.40 -7.37
N LEU A 102 23.85 23.81 -6.81
CA LEU A 102 23.74 22.68 -5.89
C LEU A 102 22.97 23.06 -4.62
N SER A 103 23.21 24.26 -4.07
CA SER A 103 22.46 24.77 -2.92
C SER A 103 20.97 24.93 -3.25
N LEU A 104 20.65 25.40 -4.46
CA LEU A 104 19.27 25.47 -4.96
C LEU A 104 18.65 24.07 -5.11
N MET A 105 19.39 23.09 -5.64
CA MET A 105 18.93 21.69 -5.75
C MET A 105 18.61 21.09 -4.39
N ILE A 106 19.50 21.28 -3.40
CA ILE A 106 19.28 20.81 -2.04
C ILE A 106 18.03 21.46 -1.45
N GLY A 107 17.87 22.78 -1.61
CA GLY A 107 16.67 23.49 -1.17
C GLY A 107 15.38 22.96 -1.81
N ALA A 108 15.40 22.70 -3.12
CA ALA A 108 14.26 22.13 -3.84
C ALA A 108 13.91 20.72 -3.34
N TYR A 109 14.91 19.86 -3.11
CA TYR A 109 14.69 18.50 -2.59
C TYR A 109 14.19 18.50 -1.14
N ILE A 110 14.71 19.38 -0.28
CA ILE A 110 14.21 19.52 1.08
C ILE A 110 12.75 20.00 1.06
N LEU A 111 12.42 20.98 0.23
CA LEU A 111 11.05 21.48 0.09
C LEU A 111 10.11 20.40 -0.45
N GLY A 112 10.56 19.63 -1.45
CA GLY A 112 9.82 18.49 -1.98
C GLY A 112 9.58 17.43 -0.91
N ALA A 113 10.61 17.04 -0.17
CA ALA A 113 10.51 16.07 0.91
C ALA A 113 9.57 16.53 2.04
N ALA A 114 9.66 17.79 2.45
CA ALA A 114 8.77 18.38 3.44
C ALA A 114 7.31 18.40 2.97
N GLY A 115 7.09 18.73 1.69
CA GLY A 115 5.78 18.66 1.05
C GLY A 115 5.21 17.24 1.06
N THR A 116 5.99 16.25 0.65
CA THR A 116 5.59 14.83 0.63
C THR A 116 5.30 14.30 2.04
N TRP A 117 6.12 14.67 3.03
CA TRP A 117 5.87 14.34 4.42
C TRP A 117 4.55 14.93 4.92
N LEU A 118 4.29 16.21 4.65
CA LEU A 118 3.05 16.88 5.05
C LEU A 118 1.82 16.25 4.38
N GLN A 119 1.90 15.89 3.09
CA GLN A 119 0.83 15.16 2.39
C GLN A 119 0.52 13.82 3.06
N THR A 120 1.56 13.06 3.39
CA THR A 120 1.44 11.74 4.02
C THR A 120 0.80 11.88 5.40
N TYR A 121 1.22 12.87 6.19
CA TYR A 121 0.65 13.16 7.50
C TYR A 121 -0.84 13.54 7.41
N LEU A 122 -1.19 14.46 6.51
CA LEU A 122 -2.57 14.90 6.30
C LEU A 122 -3.49 13.75 5.85
N MET A 123 -3.03 12.92 4.91
CA MET A 123 -3.82 11.79 4.40
C MET A 123 -3.93 10.65 5.40
N ALA A 124 -2.89 10.36 6.17
CA ALA A 124 -2.97 9.41 7.27
C ALA A 124 -3.99 9.87 8.31
N GLY A 125 -3.96 11.16 8.68
CA GLY A 125 -4.97 11.75 9.55
C GLY A 125 -6.39 11.58 8.99
N LEU A 126 -6.61 11.93 7.72
CA LEU A 126 -7.91 11.78 7.07
C LEU A 126 -8.40 10.33 7.03
N ALA A 127 -7.53 9.39 6.68
CA ALA A 127 -7.84 7.96 6.65
C ALA A 127 -8.29 7.46 8.02
N GLN A 128 -7.60 7.84 9.10
CA GLN A 128 -7.97 7.45 10.46
C GLN A 128 -9.34 7.99 10.90
N HIS A 129 -9.69 9.22 10.50
CA HIS A 129 -11.03 9.75 10.78
C HIS A 129 -12.12 8.97 10.05
N VAL A 130 -11.90 8.62 8.78
CA VAL A 130 -12.84 7.81 7.99
C VAL A 130 -12.98 6.41 8.59
N VAL A 131 -11.87 5.78 8.98
CA VAL A 131 -11.86 4.47 9.66
C VAL A 131 -12.66 4.53 10.97
N ARG A 132 -12.48 5.58 11.78
CA ARG A 132 -13.23 5.76 13.02
C ARG A 132 -14.74 5.83 12.75
N ASP A 133 -15.16 6.64 11.79
CA ASP A 133 -16.58 6.78 11.43
C ASP A 133 -17.14 5.46 10.86
N LEU A 134 -16.40 4.76 9.99
CA LEU A 134 -16.79 3.46 9.47
C LEU A 134 -16.95 2.40 10.57
N ARG A 135 -16.00 2.31 11.51
CA ARG A 135 -16.07 1.36 12.63
C ARG A 135 -17.25 1.68 13.54
N GLN A 136 -17.51 2.96 13.80
CA GLN A 136 -18.65 3.38 14.62
C GLN A 136 -19.99 3.01 13.97
N ASP A 137 -20.16 3.32 12.68
CA ASP A 137 -21.38 2.98 11.93
C ASP A 137 -21.59 1.47 11.83
N LEU A 138 -20.53 0.71 11.53
CA LEU A 138 -20.59 -0.75 11.46
C LEU A 138 -20.95 -1.36 12.81
N PHE A 139 -20.34 -0.89 13.89
CA PHE A 139 -20.62 -1.38 15.24
C PHE A 139 -22.05 -1.09 15.68
N SER A 140 -22.56 0.13 15.45
CA SER A 140 -23.96 0.47 15.74
C SER A 140 -24.94 -0.39 14.95
N ARG A 141 -24.63 -0.76 13.71
CA ARG A 141 -25.46 -1.67 12.90
C ARG A 141 -25.39 -3.11 13.40
N LEU A 142 -24.20 -3.59 13.79
CA LEU A 142 -24.00 -4.92 14.37
C LEU A 142 -24.84 -5.14 15.63
N GLN A 143 -24.96 -4.12 16.49
CA GLN A 143 -25.77 -4.23 17.71
C GLN A 143 -27.28 -4.35 17.48
N MET A 144 -27.78 -3.93 16.30
CA MET A 144 -29.20 -3.96 15.96
C MET A 144 -29.60 -5.21 15.16
N LEU A 145 -28.64 -6.07 14.81
CA LEU A 145 -28.90 -7.27 14.01
C LEU A 145 -29.50 -8.40 14.88
N PRO A 146 -30.46 -9.18 14.36
CA PRO A 146 -31.07 -10.29 15.09
C PRO A 146 -30.07 -11.43 15.30
N LEU A 147 -30.22 -12.19 16.40
CA LEU A 147 -29.34 -13.33 16.73
C LEU A 147 -29.18 -14.34 15.57
N ARG A 148 -30.24 -14.59 14.79
CA ARG A 148 -30.20 -15.46 13.59
C ARG A 148 -29.13 -15.07 12.57
N PHE A 149 -28.73 -13.80 12.50
CA PHE A 149 -27.65 -13.35 11.60
C PHE A 149 -26.27 -13.85 12.07
N PHE A 150 -26.08 -13.93 13.40
CA PHE A 150 -24.84 -14.40 14.02
C PHE A 150 -24.72 -15.93 14.01
N ASP A 151 -25.85 -16.65 13.96
CA ASP A 151 -25.86 -18.12 13.85
C ASP A 151 -25.45 -18.62 12.44
N GLN A 152 -25.58 -17.77 11.40
CA GLN A 152 -25.33 -18.15 9.99
C GLN A 152 -23.92 -17.77 9.49
N ARG A 153 -23.11 -17.09 10.30
CA ARG A 153 -21.79 -16.57 9.92
C ARG A 153 -20.77 -16.91 11.01
N SER A 154 -19.54 -17.27 10.63
CA SER A 154 -18.48 -17.43 11.62
C SER A 154 -18.17 -16.07 12.26
N HIS A 155 -18.02 -16.02 13.58
CA HIS A 155 -17.63 -14.79 14.28
C HIS A 155 -16.33 -14.19 13.71
N GLY A 156 -15.44 -15.04 13.16
CA GLY A 156 -14.22 -14.62 12.48
C GLY A 156 -14.42 -13.87 11.15
N ASP A 157 -15.43 -14.20 10.35
CA ASP A 157 -15.74 -13.48 9.09
C ASP A 157 -16.19 -12.03 9.39
N LEU A 158 -16.99 -11.84 10.45
CA LEU A 158 -17.42 -10.51 10.88
C LEU A 158 -16.27 -9.66 11.41
N MET A 159 -15.42 -10.23 12.26
CA MET A 159 -14.24 -9.54 12.77
C MET A 159 -13.25 -9.20 11.65
N SER A 160 -12.98 -10.13 10.74
CA SER A 160 -12.11 -9.91 9.58
C SER A 160 -12.61 -8.75 8.71
N ARG A 161 -13.92 -8.66 8.45
CA ARG A 161 -14.48 -7.54 7.68
C ARG A 161 -14.38 -6.21 8.44
N LEU A 162 -14.64 -6.21 9.75
CA LEU A 162 -14.57 -5.01 10.56
C LEU A 162 -13.15 -4.45 10.69
N THR A 163 -12.14 -5.33 10.69
CA THR A 163 -10.74 -4.93 10.80
C THR A 163 -10.09 -4.80 9.43
N ASN A 164 -10.01 -5.88 8.65
CA ASN A 164 -9.21 -5.95 7.43
C ASN A 164 -9.83 -5.15 6.27
N ASP A 165 -11.14 -5.23 6.04
CA ASP A 165 -11.75 -4.45 4.94
C ASP A 165 -11.65 -2.94 5.23
N VAL A 166 -11.87 -2.56 6.50
CA VAL A 166 -11.75 -1.16 6.93
C VAL A 166 -10.31 -0.68 6.86
N GLU A 167 -9.33 -1.51 7.22
CA GLU A 167 -7.92 -1.17 7.11
C GLU A 167 -7.46 -1.08 5.64
N ASN A 168 -7.98 -1.94 4.76
CA ASN A 168 -7.75 -1.83 3.33
C ASN A 168 -8.27 -0.49 2.78
N VAL A 169 -9.45 -0.03 3.23
CA VAL A 169 -9.97 1.30 2.88
C VAL A 169 -9.04 2.41 3.40
N SER A 170 -8.54 2.28 4.64
CA SER A 170 -7.54 3.19 5.23
C SER A 170 -6.30 3.32 4.35
N SER A 171 -5.70 2.19 3.97
CA SER A 171 -4.48 2.13 3.18
C SER A 171 -4.65 2.78 1.79
N VAL A 172 -5.78 2.50 1.12
CA VAL A 172 -6.10 3.10 -0.17
C VAL A 172 -6.26 4.63 -0.07
N LEU A 173 -6.88 5.12 1.00
CA LEU A 173 -7.05 6.55 1.25
C LEU A 173 -5.73 7.25 1.61
N ALA A 174 -4.92 6.62 2.47
CA ALA A 174 -3.69 7.22 2.98
C ALA A 174 -2.60 7.32 1.90
N THR A 175 -2.44 6.27 1.09
CA THR A 175 -1.31 6.15 0.16
C THR A 175 -1.74 6.20 -1.29
N SER A 176 -2.69 5.33 -1.69
CA SER A 176 -3.02 5.16 -3.11
C SER A 176 -3.68 6.39 -3.72
N PHE A 177 -4.48 7.13 -2.95
CA PHE A 177 -5.09 8.38 -3.43
C PHE A 177 -4.02 9.40 -3.87
N SER A 178 -3.10 9.75 -2.97
CA SER A 178 -2.01 10.71 -3.26
C SER A 178 -1.13 10.21 -4.40
N GLN A 179 -0.82 8.92 -4.42
CA GLN A 179 0.00 8.32 -5.48
C GLN A 179 -0.67 8.36 -6.85
N LEU A 180 -1.97 8.12 -6.94
CA LEU A 180 -2.71 8.24 -8.20
C LEU A 180 -2.69 9.68 -8.72
N VAL A 181 -2.95 10.65 -7.85
CA VAL A 181 -2.88 12.08 -8.20
C VAL A 181 -1.47 12.43 -8.68
N ALA A 182 -0.44 12.09 -7.90
CA ALA A 182 0.96 12.32 -8.24
C ALA A 182 1.36 11.64 -9.56
N SER A 183 0.87 10.44 -9.83
CA SER A 183 1.17 9.69 -11.06
C SER A 183 0.56 10.36 -12.29
N VAL A 184 -0.68 10.84 -12.20
CA VAL A 184 -1.34 11.54 -13.32
C VAL A 184 -0.65 12.86 -13.61
N PHE A 185 -0.42 13.69 -12.59
CA PHE A 185 0.23 14.99 -12.77
C PHE A 185 1.71 14.85 -13.12
N GLY A 186 2.41 13.88 -12.52
CA GLY A 186 3.79 13.56 -12.84
C GLY A 186 3.94 13.07 -14.27
N LEU A 187 3.07 12.17 -14.74
CA LEU A 187 3.08 11.72 -16.13
C LEU A 187 2.86 12.88 -17.11
N ILE A 188 1.82 13.69 -16.89
CA ILE A 188 1.53 14.86 -17.73
C ILE A 188 2.71 15.84 -17.70
N GLY A 189 3.24 16.12 -16.51
CA GLY A 189 4.33 17.06 -16.31
C GLY A 189 5.64 16.60 -16.97
N VAL A 190 6.04 15.33 -16.80
CA VAL A 190 7.21 14.76 -17.50
C VAL A 190 7.02 14.88 -19.00
N MET A 191 5.85 14.50 -19.53
CA MET A 191 5.57 14.58 -20.96
C MET A 191 5.74 16.01 -21.47
N ILE A 192 5.13 17.00 -20.82
CA ILE A 192 5.29 18.41 -21.21
C ILE A 192 6.77 18.82 -21.21
N VAL A 193 7.51 18.50 -20.13
CA VAL A 193 8.92 18.89 -20.00
C VAL A 193 9.79 18.27 -21.09
N ILE A 194 9.67 16.99 -21.39
CA ILE A 194 10.51 16.34 -22.41
C ILE A 194 10.21 16.86 -23.82
N PHE A 195 8.94 17.14 -24.14
CA PHE A 195 8.56 17.72 -25.43
C PHE A 195 9.05 19.16 -25.58
N LEU A 196 9.08 19.94 -24.49
CA LEU A 196 9.64 21.30 -24.49
C LEU A 196 11.17 21.30 -24.63
N LEU A 197 11.87 20.30 -24.08
CA LEU A 197 13.33 20.21 -24.16
C LEU A 197 13.81 19.73 -25.52
N ASN A 198 13.27 18.61 -26.03
CA ASN A 198 13.69 18.06 -27.32
C ASN A 198 12.66 17.07 -27.89
N VAL A 199 11.97 17.48 -28.96
CA VAL A 199 10.91 16.68 -29.60
C VAL A 199 11.42 15.34 -30.17
N PRO A 200 12.54 15.27 -30.91
CA PRO A 200 13.09 13.98 -31.36
C PRO A 200 13.33 12.97 -30.23
N LEU A 201 13.99 13.39 -29.16
CA LEU A 201 14.26 12.53 -28.00
C LEU A 201 12.96 12.11 -27.29
N ALA A 202 11.97 13.01 -27.20
CA ALA A 202 10.66 12.71 -26.64
C ALA A 202 9.90 11.65 -27.45
N VAL A 203 9.93 11.71 -28.79
CA VAL A 203 9.27 10.70 -29.63
C VAL A 203 9.95 9.34 -29.46
N VAL A 204 11.28 9.30 -29.43
CA VAL A 204 12.03 8.05 -29.22
C VAL A 204 11.70 7.43 -27.86
N SER A 205 11.63 8.22 -26.79
CA SER A 205 11.27 7.72 -25.46
C SER A 205 9.81 7.25 -25.38
N MET A 206 8.90 7.91 -26.11
CA MET A 206 7.49 7.56 -26.15
C MET A 206 7.22 6.21 -26.84
N VAL A 207 8.10 5.75 -27.75
CA VAL A 207 8.04 4.41 -28.36
C VAL A 207 8.32 3.30 -27.34
N VAL A 208 9.03 3.59 -26.25
CA VAL A 208 9.30 2.60 -25.19
C VAL A 208 8.04 2.22 -24.43
N MET A 209 7.08 3.14 -24.21
CA MET A 209 5.83 2.87 -23.51
C MET A 209 4.94 1.79 -24.14
N PRO A 210 4.60 1.81 -25.44
CA PRO A 210 3.82 0.74 -26.05
C PRO A 210 4.58 -0.59 -26.07
N LEU A 211 5.91 -0.55 -26.19
CA LEU A 211 6.73 -1.76 -26.16
C LEU A 211 6.70 -2.43 -24.78
N THR A 212 6.85 -1.67 -23.69
CA THR A 212 6.72 -2.21 -22.33
C THR A 212 5.30 -2.70 -22.07
N TYR A 213 4.27 -1.97 -22.50
CA TYR A 213 2.88 -2.41 -22.38
C TYR A 213 2.63 -3.77 -23.08
N LEU A 214 3.12 -3.93 -24.32
CA LEU A 214 2.97 -5.18 -25.07
C LEU A 214 3.73 -6.33 -24.41
N LEU A 215 4.95 -6.09 -23.92
CA LEU A 215 5.73 -7.10 -23.20
C LEU A 215 5.04 -7.53 -21.90
N THR A 216 4.55 -6.57 -21.10
CA THR A 216 3.82 -6.89 -19.88
C THR A 216 2.58 -7.72 -20.18
N ARG A 217 1.82 -7.36 -21.24
CA ARG A 217 0.66 -8.14 -21.68
C ARG A 217 1.01 -9.53 -22.22
N ALA A 218 2.20 -9.72 -22.77
CA ALA A 218 2.63 -11.03 -23.27
C ALA A 218 3.06 -11.97 -22.14
N ILE A 219 3.54 -11.41 -21.01
CA ILE A 219 4.02 -12.17 -19.85
C ILE A 219 2.88 -12.46 -18.85
N ALA A 220 1.97 -11.49 -18.63
CA ALA A 220 0.85 -11.57 -17.70
C ALA A 220 -0.40 -12.18 -18.34
#